data_AF-A0A812PBC4-F1
#
_entry.id   AF-A0A812PBC4-F1
#
_cell.length_a   1.000
_cell.length_b   1.000
_cell.length_c   1.000
_cell.angle_alpha   90.00
_cell.angle_beta   90.00
_cell.angle_gamma   90.00
#
_symmetry.space_group_name_H-M   'P 1'
#
loop_
_entity.id
_entity.type
_entity.pdbx_description
1 polymer ?
#
loop_
_entity_poly.entity_id
_entity_poly.type
_entity_poly.pdbx_seq_one_letter_code
_entity_poly.pdbx_strand_id
1 'polypeptide(L)'
;VAALVVDNGSGMCKAGFAGDDAPRAVFPSIVGRPKMPGIMVGMDQKDLTATEGVLTLKYPIEHGIVTNWDDMEPRKSVTLRSQQNCAYPEQEKIWHHTFYNELRVAPEEHPVLLTEANRERMTQIMFETFNVPAMYVAIQAVLSLYASGRTTGIVMDHDSGDGVSHTVPIYEGYALPHAILRLDLAGRDLTEYMMKILTERGYSFTTTAEREI
;
A
#
# COMPACT_ATOMS: atom_id res chain seq x y z
N VAL A 1 23.06 4.66 11.70
CA VAL A 1 21.87 4.95 10.87
C VAL A 1 20.97 3.73 10.93
N ALA A 2 19.70 3.90 11.32
CA ALA A 2 18.73 2.81 11.33
C ALA A 2 18.06 2.67 9.96
N ALA A 3 17.73 1.45 9.54
CA ALA A 3 17.01 1.21 8.29
C ALA A 3 15.53 1.61 8.43
N LEU A 4 14.91 2.09 7.36
CA LEU A 4 13.46 2.27 7.28
C LEU A 4 12.84 0.95 6.87
N VAL A 5 11.76 0.53 7.55
CA VAL A 5 10.98 -0.66 7.20
C VAL A 5 9.62 -0.19 6.72
N VAL A 6 9.26 -0.57 5.50
CA VAL A 6 7.97 -0.22 4.87
C VAL A 6 7.27 -1.50 4.43
N ASP A 7 6.15 -1.80 5.07
CA ASP A 7 5.24 -2.87 4.73
C ASP A 7 4.15 -2.35 3.78
N ASN A 8 4.26 -2.68 2.48
CA ASN A 8 3.33 -2.28 1.43
C ASN A 8 2.11 -3.21 1.40
N GLY A 9 1.34 -3.25 2.49
CA GLY A 9 0.09 -4.02 2.51
C GLY A 9 -0.95 -3.42 1.57
N SER A 10 -1.79 -4.28 0.98
CA SER A 10 -2.85 -3.89 0.05
C SER A 10 -3.92 -3.01 0.68
N GLY A 11 -4.34 -3.31 1.91
CA GLY A 11 -5.27 -2.49 2.67
C GLY A 11 -4.60 -1.38 3.50
N MET A 12 -3.44 -1.68 4.09
CA MET A 12 -2.76 -0.79 5.03
C MET A 12 -1.25 -0.76 4.76
N CYS A 13 -0.69 0.44 4.66
CA CYS A 13 0.73 0.67 4.62
C CYS A 13 1.24 0.90 6.06
N LYS A 14 2.30 0.20 6.44
CA LYS A 14 2.94 0.38 7.76
C LYS A 14 4.39 0.76 7.58
N ALA A 15 4.87 1.74 8.33
CA ALA A 15 6.25 2.19 8.22
C ALA A 15 6.86 2.52 9.57
N GLY A 16 8.16 2.26 9.73
CA GLY A 16 8.90 2.51 10.97
C GLY A 16 10.41 2.36 10.81
N PHE A 17 11.15 2.47 11.91
CA PHE A 17 12.59 2.22 11.92
C PHE A 17 12.88 0.80 12.37
N ALA A 18 13.89 0.19 11.77
CA ALA A 18 14.41 -1.08 12.22
C ALA A 18 14.93 -0.95 13.68
N GLY A 19 14.39 -1.79 14.56
CA GLY A 19 14.70 -1.76 16.00
C GLY A 19 13.60 -1.14 16.87
N ASP A 20 12.59 -0.49 16.28
CA ASP A 20 11.41 -0.05 17.02
C ASP A 20 10.47 -1.25 17.29
N ASP A 21 9.81 -1.24 18.46
CA ASP A 21 8.85 -2.30 18.87
C ASP A 21 7.54 -2.28 18.06
N ALA A 22 7.23 -1.16 17.42
CA ALA A 22 5.99 -0.95 16.66
C ALA A 22 6.24 -0.02 15.46
N PRO A 23 5.44 -0.13 14.37
CA PRO A 23 5.49 0.84 13.28
C PRO A 23 5.15 2.24 13.79
N ARG A 24 5.86 3.25 13.30
CA ARG A 24 5.61 4.66 13.66
C ARG A 24 4.41 5.24 12.94
N ALA A 25 4.09 4.71 11.76
CA ALA A 25 2.96 5.13 10.96
C ALA A 25 2.22 3.91 10.42
N VAL A 26 0.89 3.98 10.49
CA VAL A 26 -0.03 2.99 9.94
C VAL A 26 -1.16 3.76 9.31
N PHE A 27 -1.32 3.65 7.99
CA PHE A 27 -2.33 4.38 7.25
C PHE A 27 -2.88 3.54 6.09
N PRO A 28 -4.13 3.79 5.63
CA PRO A 28 -4.71 3.03 4.53
C PRO A 28 -3.90 3.20 3.24
N SER A 29 -3.70 2.11 2.50
CA SER A 29 -3.04 2.12 1.18
C SER A 29 -4.00 2.62 0.09
N ILE A 30 -4.52 3.84 0.26
CA ILE A 30 -5.57 4.42 -0.60
C ILE A 30 -5.11 5.78 -1.11
N VAL A 31 -5.34 6.07 -2.39
CA VAL A 31 -5.08 7.38 -2.99
C VAL A 31 -6.40 8.00 -3.44
N GLY A 32 -6.79 9.11 -2.81
CA GLY A 32 -7.96 9.90 -3.21
C GLY A 32 -7.65 10.85 -4.38
N ARG A 33 -8.47 10.83 -5.45
CA ARG A 33 -8.44 11.84 -6.53
C ARG A 33 -9.69 12.72 -6.49
N PRO A 34 -9.59 14.06 -6.56
CA PRO A 34 -10.77 14.93 -6.56
C PRO A 34 -11.69 14.69 -7.77
N LYS A 35 -13.00 14.53 -7.52
CA LYS A 35 -14.02 14.33 -8.57
C LYS A 35 -14.22 15.56 -9.47
N MET A 36 -13.91 16.75 -8.98
CA MET A 36 -13.96 18.01 -9.75
C MET A 36 -12.67 18.82 -9.53
N PRO A 37 -11.86 19.07 -10.57
CA PRO A 37 -10.70 19.93 -10.45
C PRO A 37 -11.15 21.39 -10.28
N GLY A 38 -10.90 21.99 -9.10
CA GLY A 38 -11.11 23.43 -8.87
C GLY A 38 -11.92 23.83 -7.63
N ILE A 39 -12.46 22.90 -6.84
CA ILE A 39 -13.24 23.24 -5.62
C ILE A 39 -12.37 23.39 -4.37
N MET A 40 -11.15 22.82 -4.35
CA MET A 40 -10.26 22.87 -3.18
C MET A 40 -9.12 23.90 -3.36
N VAL A 41 -9.47 25.19 -3.34
CA VAL A 41 -8.51 26.27 -3.13
C VAL A 41 -8.54 26.62 -1.64
N GLY A 42 -7.56 26.12 -0.86
CA GLY A 42 -7.34 26.57 0.52
C GLY A 42 -7.55 25.54 1.64
N MET A 43 -7.78 24.26 1.36
CA MET A 43 -7.58 23.21 2.37
C MET A 43 -6.12 22.77 2.33
N ASP A 44 -5.45 22.86 3.47
CA ASP A 44 -4.10 22.32 3.64
C ASP A 44 -4.08 20.86 3.16
N GLN A 45 -2.95 20.49 2.55
CA GLN A 45 -2.65 19.21 1.92
C GLN A 45 -2.59 18.02 2.92
N LYS A 46 -3.44 18.02 3.94
CA LYS A 46 -3.63 16.96 4.94
C LYS A 46 -4.66 15.91 4.50
N ASP A 47 -5.41 16.17 3.42
CA ASP A 47 -6.53 15.33 2.99
C ASP A 47 -6.12 14.27 1.96
N LEU A 48 -5.14 13.43 2.29
CA LEU A 48 -4.94 12.13 1.62
C LEU A 48 -5.59 10.97 2.37
N THR A 49 -6.14 11.23 3.56
CA THR A 49 -7.03 10.30 4.27
C THR A 49 -8.47 10.73 4.05
N ALA A 50 -9.17 10.01 3.18
CA ALA A 50 -10.63 9.93 3.07
C ALA A 50 -11.44 11.10 3.66
N THR A 51 -11.45 12.28 3.03
CA THR A 51 -12.58 13.21 3.17
C THR A 51 -13.67 12.77 2.18
N GLU A 52 -14.61 12.00 2.70
CA GLU A 52 -15.64 11.30 1.93
C GLU A 52 -16.58 12.27 1.19
N GLY A 53 -16.95 11.90 -0.05
CA GLY A 53 -17.91 12.63 -0.89
C GLY A 53 -17.29 13.47 -2.01
N VAL A 54 -16.05 13.95 -1.85
CA VAL A 54 -15.36 14.82 -2.84
C VAL A 54 -14.31 14.05 -3.68
N LEU A 55 -13.78 12.96 -3.14
CA LEU A 55 -12.69 12.18 -3.75
C LEU A 55 -13.20 10.84 -4.34
N THR A 56 -12.61 10.41 -5.46
CA THR A 56 -12.64 9.04 -5.96
C THR A 56 -11.45 8.31 -5.35
N LEU A 57 -11.72 7.31 -4.51
CA LEU A 57 -10.69 6.48 -3.88
C LEU A 57 -10.18 5.45 -4.90
N LYS A 58 -8.85 5.29 -4.99
CA LYS A 58 -8.18 4.26 -5.78
C LYS A 58 -7.23 3.46 -4.90
N TYR A 59 -7.21 2.15 -5.12
CA TYR A 59 -6.33 1.20 -4.46
C TYR A 59 -5.20 0.85 -5.44
N PRO A 60 -3.97 1.35 -5.22
CA PRO A 60 -2.85 1.09 -6.13
C PRO A 60 -2.37 -0.37 -6.07
N ILE A 61 -2.66 -1.06 -4.96
CA ILE A 61 -2.39 -2.48 -4.74
C ILE A 61 -3.74 -3.18 -4.68
N GLU A 62 -4.00 -4.07 -5.64
CA GLU A 62 -5.18 -4.94 -5.65
C GLU A 62 -4.72 -6.40 -5.73
N HIS A 63 -5.21 -7.26 -4.84
CA HIS A 63 -4.92 -8.70 -4.84
C HIS A 63 -3.42 -9.03 -4.67
N GLY A 64 -2.69 -8.23 -3.89
CA GLY A 64 -1.23 -8.36 -3.69
C GLY A 64 -0.40 -8.02 -4.93
N ILE A 65 -1.03 -7.47 -5.97
CA ILE A 65 -0.39 -7.03 -7.21
C ILE A 65 -0.66 -5.54 -7.36
N VAL A 66 0.36 -4.77 -7.66
CA VAL A 66 0.17 -3.36 -8.01
C VAL A 66 -0.46 -3.31 -9.40
N THR A 67 -1.74 -2.96 -9.47
CA THR A 67 -2.54 -2.97 -10.70
C THR A 67 -2.32 -1.71 -11.54
N ASN A 68 -2.00 -0.59 -10.90
CA ASN A 68 -1.91 0.72 -11.56
C ASN A 68 -0.57 1.42 -11.29
N TRP A 69 0.47 0.96 -11.98
CA TRP A 69 1.76 1.64 -11.96
C TRP A 69 1.81 2.94 -12.80
N ASP A 70 0.99 3.03 -13.85
CA ASP A 70 1.11 4.03 -14.92
C ASP A 70 -0.16 4.89 -15.11
N ASP A 71 -1.03 5.01 -14.11
CA ASP A 71 -2.35 5.64 -14.30
C ASP A 71 -2.27 7.18 -14.35
N MET A 72 -1.52 7.66 -15.34
CA MET A 72 -1.26 9.01 -15.76
C MET A 72 -1.87 9.15 -17.16
N GLU A 73 -3.04 9.78 -17.25
CA GLU A 73 -3.34 10.54 -18.46
C GLU A 73 -2.68 11.92 -18.26
N PRO A 74 -1.59 12.24 -18.98
CA PRO A 74 -1.02 13.56 -18.96
C PRO A 74 -1.90 14.47 -19.81
N ARG A 75 -2.88 15.15 -19.22
CA ARG A 75 -3.48 16.29 -19.91
C ARG A 75 -2.49 17.46 -19.86
N LYS A 76 -1.46 17.40 -20.72
CA LYS A 76 -0.63 18.55 -21.10
C LYS A 76 -1.53 19.55 -21.84
N SER A 77 -2.37 20.30 -21.13
CA SER A 77 -2.85 21.58 -21.63
C SER A 77 -1.79 22.61 -21.29
N VAL A 78 -1.06 23.03 -22.31
CA VAL A 78 -0.18 24.20 -22.32
C VAL A 78 -0.88 25.37 -21.63
N THR A 79 -0.51 25.68 -20.40
CA THR A 79 -0.59 27.03 -19.85
C THR A 79 0.49 27.16 -18.79
N LEU A 80 1.56 27.85 -19.17
CA LEU A 80 2.61 28.32 -18.29
C LEU A 80 1.98 29.19 -17.20
N ARG A 81 2.03 28.72 -15.93
CA ARG A 81 2.18 29.54 -14.72
C ARG A 81 2.25 28.63 -13.50
N SER A 82 3.44 28.64 -12.88
CA SER A 82 3.68 28.40 -11.45
C SER A 82 2.67 27.52 -10.72
N GLN A 83 2.94 26.23 -10.59
CA GLN A 83 2.74 25.45 -9.36
C GLN A 83 3.04 23.96 -9.61
N GLN A 84 3.83 23.45 -8.69
CA GLN A 84 4.10 22.07 -8.30
C GLN A 84 2.91 21.11 -8.51
N ASN A 85 2.73 20.65 -9.74
CA ASN A 85 1.90 19.51 -10.09
C ASN A 85 2.80 18.44 -10.71
N CYS A 86 3.68 17.85 -9.89
CA CYS A 86 4.38 16.65 -10.28
C CYS A 86 3.36 15.50 -10.25
N ALA A 87 2.97 15.05 -11.45
CA ALA A 87 2.19 13.85 -11.65
C ALA A 87 3.08 12.63 -11.36
N TYR A 88 3.27 12.31 -10.08
CA TYR A 88 3.89 11.08 -9.65
C TYR A 88 2.85 9.93 -9.71
N PRO A 89 3.23 8.70 -10.12
CA PRO A 89 2.38 7.52 -10.03
C PRO A 89 1.88 7.29 -8.59
N GLU A 90 0.77 6.56 -8.44
CA GLU A 90 0.04 6.49 -7.16
C GLU A 90 0.89 5.93 -6.01
N GLN A 91 1.75 4.96 -6.31
CA GLN A 91 2.66 4.36 -5.34
C GLN A 91 3.74 5.35 -4.85
N GLU A 92 4.24 6.23 -5.72
CA GLU A 92 5.22 7.25 -5.34
C GLU A 92 4.63 8.27 -4.37
N LYS A 93 3.33 8.57 -4.50
CA LYS A 93 2.65 9.46 -3.54
C LYS A 93 2.55 8.82 -2.16
N ILE A 94 2.28 7.52 -2.08
CA ILE A 94 2.26 6.77 -0.83
C ILE A 94 3.64 6.85 -0.17
N TRP A 95 4.71 6.55 -0.90
CA TRP A 95 6.06 6.59 -0.33
C TRP A 95 6.54 7.99 0.02
N HIS A 96 6.18 9.00 -0.77
CA HIS A 96 6.47 10.40 -0.43
C HIS A 96 5.75 10.80 0.86
N HIS A 97 4.49 10.40 1.04
CA HIS A 97 3.75 10.61 2.28
C HIS A 97 4.43 9.88 3.46
N THR A 98 4.81 8.61 3.27
CA THR A 98 5.53 7.83 4.28
C THR A 98 6.81 8.51 4.74
N PHE A 99 7.68 8.94 3.82
CA PHE A 99 8.99 9.48 4.18
C PHE A 99 8.92 10.90 4.74
N TYR A 100 8.19 11.80 4.06
CA TYR A 100 8.23 13.23 4.41
C TYR A 100 7.15 13.66 5.41
N ASN A 101 5.95 13.07 5.38
CA ASN A 101 4.86 13.49 6.27
C ASN A 101 4.86 12.68 7.57
N GLU A 102 4.92 11.35 7.44
CA GLU A 102 4.78 10.42 8.57
C GLU A 102 6.09 10.24 9.32
N LEU A 103 7.13 9.73 8.65
CA LEU A 103 8.43 9.47 9.27
C LEU A 103 9.28 10.74 9.43
N ARG A 104 9.03 11.76 8.59
CA ARG A 104 9.73 13.06 8.56
C ARG A 104 11.25 12.92 8.47
N VAL A 105 11.70 12.04 7.58
CA VAL A 105 13.12 11.75 7.33
C VAL A 105 13.47 11.94 5.86
N ALA A 106 14.75 12.23 5.62
CA ALA A 106 15.31 12.20 4.27
C ALA A 106 15.60 10.74 3.89
N PRO A 107 14.98 10.19 2.83
CA PRO A 107 15.24 8.81 2.40
C PRO A 107 16.69 8.58 1.94
N GLU A 108 17.40 9.63 1.53
CA GLU A 108 18.80 9.60 1.08
C GLU A 108 19.79 9.24 2.19
N GLU A 109 19.41 9.43 3.46
CA GLU A 109 20.27 9.16 4.61
C GLU A 109 20.08 7.76 5.18
N HIS A 110 19.07 7.00 4.74
CA HIS A 110 18.65 5.75 5.38
C HIS A 110 18.45 4.60 4.38
N PRO A 111 18.98 3.40 4.64
CA PRO A 111 18.64 2.23 3.83
C PRO A 111 17.19 1.82 4.04
N VAL A 112 16.52 1.32 3.01
CA VAL A 112 15.07 1.00 3.04
C VAL A 112 14.82 -0.49 2.81
N LEU A 113 14.09 -1.12 3.73
CA LEU A 113 13.53 -2.46 3.58
C LEU A 113 12.07 -2.34 3.15
N LEU A 114 11.71 -3.01 2.05
CA LEU A 114 10.38 -2.99 1.46
C LEU A 114 9.82 -4.41 1.40
N THR A 115 8.52 -4.55 1.64
CA THR A 115 7.81 -5.80 1.38
C THR A 115 7.24 -5.85 -0.04
N GLU A 116 7.11 -7.06 -0.58
CA GLU A 116 6.96 -7.32 -2.01
C GLU A 116 5.88 -6.50 -2.72
N ALA A 117 6.34 -5.78 -3.74
CA ALA A 117 5.63 -5.41 -4.96
C ALA A 117 6.68 -5.40 -6.10
N ASN A 118 6.25 -5.29 -7.36
CA ASN A 118 7.10 -5.37 -8.58
C ASN A 118 8.52 -4.79 -8.39
N ARG A 119 9.53 -5.68 -8.37
CA ARG A 119 10.90 -5.36 -7.95
C ARG A 119 11.58 -4.35 -8.87
N GLU A 120 11.34 -4.43 -10.18
CA GLU A 120 12.02 -3.59 -11.16
C GLU A 120 11.64 -2.12 -10.99
N ARG A 121 10.34 -1.81 -10.98
CA ARG A 121 9.84 -0.44 -10.85
C ARG A 121 10.10 0.15 -9.46
N MET A 122 9.95 -0.66 -8.41
CA MET A 122 10.26 -0.23 -7.05
C MET A 122 11.74 0.16 -6.92
N THR A 123 12.64 -0.63 -7.51
CA THR A 123 14.08 -0.35 -7.51
C THR A 123 14.38 0.95 -8.25
N GLN A 124 13.77 1.14 -9.42
CA GLN A 124 13.92 2.36 -10.18
C GLN A 124 13.51 3.59 -9.36
N ILE A 125 12.32 3.58 -8.75
CA ILE A 125 11.81 4.70 -7.97
C ILE A 125 12.68 4.99 -6.75
N MET A 126 13.07 3.95 -6.01
CA MET A 126 13.84 4.10 -4.78
C MET A 126 15.23 4.71 -5.04
N PHE A 127 15.92 4.29 -6.10
CA PHE A 127 17.24 4.81 -6.44
C PHE A 127 17.20 6.10 -7.28
N GLU A 128 16.34 6.20 -8.29
CA GLU A 128 16.32 7.36 -9.20
C GLU A 128 15.55 8.55 -8.65
N THR A 129 14.50 8.31 -7.84
CA THR A 129 13.62 9.38 -7.34
C THR A 129 13.94 9.74 -5.89
N PHE A 130 14.08 8.74 -5.02
CA PHE A 130 14.32 8.95 -3.58
C PHE A 130 15.80 8.87 -3.18
N ASN A 131 16.70 8.56 -4.12
CA ASN A 131 18.16 8.45 -3.91
C ASN A 131 18.56 7.65 -2.66
N VAL A 132 17.85 6.54 -2.37
CA VAL A 132 18.15 5.75 -1.17
C VAL A 132 19.55 5.12 -1.28
N PRO A 133 20.32 5.06 -0.18
CA PRO A 133 21.70 4.54 -0.21
C PRO A 133 21.76 3.03 -0.44
N ALA A 134 20.75 2.30 0.02
CA ALA A 134 20.59 0.87 -0.22
C ALA A 134 19.12 0.48 -0.03
N MET A 135 18.68 -0.56 -0.72
CA MET A 135 17.37 -1.15 -0.50
C MET A 135 17.42 -2.68 -0.43
N TYR A 136 16.47 -3.25 0.30
CA TYR A 136 16.24 -4.69 0.35
C TYR A 136 14.77 -4.99 0.20
N VAL A 137 14.42 -5.88 -0.75
CA VAL A 137 13.03 -6.34 -0.93
C VAL A 137 12.90 -7.72 -0.32
N ALA A 138 12.01 -7.84 0.66
CA ALA A 138 11.77 -9.05 1.41
C ALA A 138 10.36 -9.60 1.17
N ILE A 139 10.23 -10.92 1.20
CA ILE A 139 8.94 -11.61 1.15
C ILE A 139 8.27 -11.46 2.51
N GLN A 140 7.03 -10.94 2.54
CA GLN A 140 6.26 -10.72 3.78
C GLN A 140 6.17 -11.99 4.62
N ALA A 141 5.79 -13.10 3.99
CA ALA A 141 5.71 -14.40 4.65
C ALA A 141 7.02 -14.82 5.34
N VAL A 142 8.18 -14.55 4.73
CA VAL A 142 9.48 -14.89 5.32
C VAL A 142 9.77 -14.02 6.54
N LEU A 143 9.49 -12.72 6.47
CA LEU A 143 9.62 -11.81 7.61
C LEU A 143 8.70 -12.21 8.76
N SER A 144 7.45 -12.57 8.45
CA SER A 144 6.47 -13.04 9.44
C SER A 144 6.93 -14.32 10.13
N LEU A 145 7.55 -15.26 9.39
CA LEU A 145 8.11 -16.47 10.00
C LEU A 145 9.30 -16.13 10.92
N TYR A 146 10.19 -15.25 10.49
CA TYR A 146 11.32 -14.81 11.31
C TYR A 146 10.90 -14.08 12.58
N ALA A 147 9.83 -13.28 12.53
CA ALA A 147 9.26 -12.66 13.72
C ALA A 147 8.80 -13.70 14.77
N SER A 148 8.39 -14.90 14.33
CA SER A 148 8.04 -16.00 15.23
C SER A 148 9.23 -16.80 15.77
N GLY A 149 10.47 -16.45 15.38
CA GLY A 149 11.68 -17.17 15.76
C GLY A 149 11.83 -18.54 15.08
N ARG A 150 11.10 -18.78 13.99
CA ARG A 150 11.13 -20.03 13.24
C ARG A 150 11.83 -19.81 11.90
N THR A 151 12.53 -20.85 11.44
CA THR A 151 13.21 -20.86 10.13
C THR A 151 12.53 -21.80 9.14
N THR A 152 11.69 -22.71 9.61
CA THR A 152 10.93 -23.65 8.79
C THR A 152 9.47 -23.64 9.25
N GLY A 153 8.55 -23.57 8.29
CA GLY A 153 7.12 -23.54 8.56
C GLY A 153 6.31 -23.20 7.31
N ILE A 154 4.99 -23.23 7.44
CA ILE A 154 4.08 -22.74 6.41
C ILE A 154 3.48 -21.45 6.96
N VAL A 155 3.62 -20.37 6.20
CA VAL A 155 2.96 -19.11 6.52
C VAL A 155 1.73 -18.98 5.64
N MET A 156 0.60 -18.73 6.27
CA MET A 156 -0.61 -18.30 5.57
C MET A 156 -0.64 -16.79 5.66
N ASP A 157 -0.24 -16.15 4.57
CA ASP A 157 -0.33 -14.71 4.42
C ASP A 157 -1.75 -14.37 3.98
N HIS A 158 -2.52 -13.86 4.93
CA HIS A 158 -3.85 -13.34 4.66
C HIS A 158 -3.72 -11.83 4.48
N ASP A 159 -3.78 -11.38 3.23
CA ASP A 159 -4.07 -9.97 2.96
C ASP A 159 -5.54 -9.74 3.33
N SER A 160 -5.80 -9.59 4.63
CA SER A 160 -7.15 -9.49 5.20
C SER A 160 -8.01 -8.36 4.62
N GLY A 161 -7.45 -7.47 3.80
CA GLY A 161 -8.19 -6.36 3.18
C GLY A 161 -8.61 -6.55 1.72
N ASP A 162 -8.02 -7.48 0.94
CA ASP A 162 -7.94 -7.25 -0.50
C ASP A 162 -7.91 -8.50 -1.39
N GLY A 163 -8.76 -9.48 -1.09
CA GLY A 163 -9.18 -10.53 -2.03
C GLY A 163 -8.24 -11.72 -2.26
N VAL A 164 -7.06 -11.80 -1.64
CA VAL A 164 -6.15 -12.96 -1.82
C VAL A 164 -5.54 -13.45 -0.51
N SER A 165 -5.44 -14.78 -0.40
CA SER A 165 -4.70 -15.49 0.64
C SER A 165 -3.59 -16.32 0.00
N HIS A 166 -2.36 -16.15 0.44
CA HIS A 166 -1.20 -16.91 -0.04
C HIS A 166 -0.75 -17.91 1.02
N THR A 167 -0.50 -19.15 0.62
CA THR A 167 0.22 -20.11 1.47
C THR A 167 1.65 -20.20 0.96
N VAL A 168 2.59 -19.81 1.81
CA VAL A 168 4.02 -19.76 1.49
C VAL A 168 4.75 -20.74 2.40
N PRO A 169 5.09 -21.94 1.89
CA PRO A 169 5.95 -22.86 2.61
C PRO A 169 7.40 -22.35 2.59
N ILE A 170 8.03 -22.33 3.76
CA ILE A 170 9.38 -21.86 3.99
C ILE A 170 10.18 -22.98 4.66
N TYR A 171 11.35 -23.27 4.13
CA TYR A 171 12.28 -24.25 4.65
C TYR A 171 13.66 -23.60 4.84
N GLU A 172 14.17 -23.62 6.07
CA GLU A 172 15.46 -23.01 6.44
C GLU A 172 15.66 -21.57 5.94
N GLY A 173 14.58 -20.77 5.97
CA GLY A 173 14.59 -19.37 5.53
C GLY A 173 14.35 -19.16 4.03
N TYR A 174 14.20 -20.23 3.25
CA TYR A 174 13.92 -20.17 1.81
C TYR A 174 12.45 -20.48 1.54
N ALA A 175 11.75 -19.56 0.87
CA ALA A 175 10.42 -19.83 0.33
C ALA A 175 10.52 -20.85 -0.82
N LEU A 176 9.63 -21.84 -0.84
CA LEU A 176 9.57 -22.88 -1.87
C LEU A 176 8.57 -22.49 -2.97
N PRO A 177 9.01 -21.92 -4.12
CA PRO A 177 8.09 -21.26 -5.05
C PRO A 177 7.09 -22.23 -5.71
N HIS A 178 7.51 -23.48 -5.92
CA HIS A 178 6.70 -24.53 -6.52
C HIS A 178 5.54 -25.01 -5.62
N ALA A 179 5.58 -24.66 -4.34
CA ALA A 179 4.57 -25.06 -3.35
C ALA A 179 3.78 -23.84 -2.81
N ILE A 180 3.96 -22.66 -3.41
CA ILE A 180 3.14 -21.49 -3.11
C ILE A 180 1.76 -21.70 -3.72
N LEU A 181 0.72 -21.69 -2.88
CA LEU A 181 -0.66 -21.70 -3.35
C LEU A 181 -1.29 -20.34 -3.11
N ARG A 182 -2.01 -19.87 -4.12
CA ARG A 182 -2.80 -18.64 -4.08
C ARG A 182 -4.28 -19.01 -4.05
N LEU A 183 -5.01 -18.40 -3.13
CA LEU A 183 -6.45 -18.49 -3.04
C LEU A 183 -7.02 -17.08 -3.21
N ASP A 184 -7.80 -16.84 -4.26
CA ASP A 184 -8.52 -15.58 -4.48
C ASP A 184 -9.77 -15.52 -3.61
N LEU A 185 -9.56 -15.57 -2.29
CA LEU A 185 -10.58 -15.41 -1.26
C LEU A 185 -9.95 -14.73 -0.04
N ALA A 186 -10.50 -13.61 0.39
CA ALA A 186 -10.07 -12.93 1.61
C ALA A 186 -11.22 -12.14 2.28
N GLY A 187 -10.85 -11.13 3.08
CA GLY A 187 -11.80 -10.37 3.89
C GLY A 187 -12.87 -9.66 3.09
N ARG A 188 -12.52 -9.08 1.93
CA ARG A 188 -13.50 -8.39 1.05
C ARG A 188 -14.60 -9.33 0.58
N ASP A 189 -14.26 -10.55 0.18
CA ASP A 189 -15.25 -11.55 -0.25
C ASP A 189 -16.21 -11.92 0.90
N LEU A 190 -15.70 -12.00 2.13
CA LEU A 190 -16.51 -12.23 3.33
C LEU A 190 -17.43 -11.04 3.60
N THR A 191 -16.93 -9.81 3.48
CA THR A 191 -17.73 -8.58 3.65
C THR A 191 -18.83 -8.51 2.58
N GLU A 192 -18.52 -8.82 1.32
CA GLU A 192 -19.50 -8.88 0.23
C GLU A 192 -20.58 -9.94 0.48
N TYR A 193 -20.18 -11.13 0.93
CA TYR A 193 -21.09 -12.19 1.28
C TYR A 193 -22.00 -11.81 2.47
N MET A 194 -21.44 -11.15 3.48
CA MET A 194 -22.21 -10.65 4.63
C MET A 194 -23.20 -9.57 4.20
N MET A 195 -22.79 -8.62 3.37
CA MET A 195 -23.67 -7.59 2.81
C MET A 195 -24.84 -8.21 2.03
N LYS A 196 -24.59 -9.26 1.25
CA LYS A 196 -25.65 -9.99 0.54
C LYS A 196 -26.69 -10.57 1.49
N ILE A 197 -26.26 -11.28 2.55
CA ILE A 197 -27.17 -11.86 3.55
C ILE A 197 -27.98 -10.77 4.27
N LEU A 198 -27.35 -9.64 4.57
CA LEU A 198 -28.02 -8.51 5.23
C LEU A 198 -29.04 -7.83 4.30
N THR A 199 -28.72 -7.72 3.01
CA THR A 199 -29.64 -7.21 1.98
C THR A 199 -30.85 -8.13 1.82
N GLU A 200 -30.64 -9.45 1.83
CA GLU A 200 -31.72 -10.45 1.82
C GLU A 200 -32.64 -10.35 3.06
N ARG A 201 -32.12 -9.83 4.17
CA ARG A 201 -32.90 -9.57 5.41
C ARG A 201 -33.53 -8.17 5.48
N GLY A 202 -33.37 -7.34 4.44
CA GLY A 202 -33.97 -6.02 4.34
C GLY A 202 -33.09 -4.86 4.82
N TYR A 203 -31.81 -5.09 5.12
CA TYR A 203 -30.85 -4.04 5.42
C TYR A 203 -30.13 -3.61 4.14
N SER A 204 -30.43 -2.40 3.65
CA SER A 204 -29.81 -1.86 2.43
C SER A 204 -28.61 -0.97 2.73
N PHE A 205 -27.44 -1.31 2.17
CA PHE A 205 -26.26 -0.46 2.16
C PHE A 205 -26.17 0.30 0.83
N THR A 206 -26.49 1.59 0.87
CA THR A 206 -26.64 2.46 -0.30
C THR A 206 -25.41 3.31 -0.58
N THR A 207 -24.61 3.60 0.44
CA THR A 207 -23.38 4.39 0.28
C THR A 207 -22.14 3.49 0.24
N THR A 208 -21.06 3.96 -0.39
CA THR A 208 -19.77 3.23 -0.37
C THR A 208 -19.17 3.19 1.04
N ALA A 209 -19.39 4.23 1.85
CA ALA A 209 -18.97 4.28 3.26
C ALA A 209 -19.67 3.23 4.12
N GLU A 210 -20.92 2.88 3.81
CA GLU A 210 -21.64 1.78 4.48
C GLU A 210 -21.12 0.38 4.09
N ARG A 211 -20.34 0.27 3.00
CA ARG A 211 -19.80 -1.00 2.48
C ARG A 211 -18.36 -1.26 2.90
N GLU A 212 -17.64 -0.24 3.36
CA GLU A 212 -16.27 -0.33 3.84
C GLU A 212 -16.27 -0.26 5.38
N ILE A 213 -16.40 -1.42 6.05
CA ILE A 213 -16.22 -1.60 7.51
C ILE A 213 -14.94 -2.37 7.76
#